data_AF-A0A0B6ZBH5-F1
#
_entry.id   AF-A0A0B6ZBH5-F1
#
_cell.length_a   1.000
_cell.length_b   1.000
_cell.length_c   1.000
_cell.angle_alpha   90.00
_cell.angle_beta   90.00
_cell.angle_gamma   90.00
#
_symmetry.space_group_name_H-M   'P 1'
#
loop_
_entity.id
_entity.type
_entity.pdbx_description
1 polymer ?
#
loop_
_entity_poly.entity_id
_entity_poly.type
_entity_poly.pdbx_seq_one_letter_code
_entity_poly.pdbx_strand_id
1 'polypeptide(L)' 'MEPIQFEDERGGSLTMLEDAGYYFSPNVKPETILNLQNFKARSSDTLVVTYPKSGTHWIYEIVSMLVNRSSTLLKDP' A
#
# COMPACT_ATOMS: atom_id res chain seq x y z
N MET A 1 -14.20 8.24 3.91
CA MET A 1 -13.13 8.78 3.04
C MET A 1 -13.54 10.12 2.46
N GLU A 2 -13.18 11.20 3.15
CA GLU A 2 -13.46 12.57 2.71
C GLU A 2 -12.22 13.18 2.03
N PRO A 3 -12.36 13.92 0.92
CA PRO A 3 -11.25 14.63 0.31
C PRO A 3 -10.84 15.83 1.17
N ILE A 4 -9.56 15.91 1.49
CA ILE A 4 -8.92 17.02 2.18
C ILE A 4 -7.89 17.65 1.25
N GLN A 5 -7.92 18.97 1.15
CA GLN A 5 -6.95 19.75 0.39
C GLN A 5 -5.93 20.38 1.34
N PHE A 6 -4.67 20.15 1.04
CA PHE A 6 -3.53 20.78 1.70
C PHE A 6 -2.97 21.83 0.75
N GLU A 7 -2.77 23.05 1.24
CA GLU A 7 -2.10 24.11 0.50
C GLU A 7 -0.74 24.38 1.15
N ASP A 8 0.29 24.52 0.33
CA ASP A 8 1.60 24.96 0.77
C ASP A 8 1.71 26.49 0.74
N GLU A 9 2.76 27.04 1.37
CA GLU A 9 3.01 28.48 1.44
C GLU A 9 3.34 29.11 0.06
N ARG A 10 3.60 28.29 -0.95
CA ARG A 10 3.94 28.69 -2.33
C ARG A 10 2.73 28.59 -3.27
N GLY A 11 1.54 28.25 -2.74
CA GLY A 11 0.29 28.10 -3.50
C GLY A 11 0.14 26.77 -4.22
N GLY A 12 1.05 25.81 -4.02
CA GLY A 12 0.87 24.43 -4.44
C GLY A 12 -0.19 23.75 -3.57
N SER A 13 -0.99 22.86 -4.16
CA SER A 13 -1.98 22.10 -3.40
C SER A 13 -1.90 20.60 -3.66
N LEU A 14 -2.21 19.83 -2.62
CA LEU A 14 -2.30 18.38 -2.64
C LEU A 14 -3.68 17.98 -2.12
N THR A 15 -4.41 17.18 -2.90
CA THR A 15 -5.65 16.55 -2.44
C THR A 15 -5.37 15.14 -1.96
N MET A 16 -5.88 14.77 -0.80
CA MET A 16 -5.78 13.44 -0.20
C MET A 16 -7.16 13.00 0.28
N LEU A 17 -7.37 11.71 0.49
CA LEU A 17 -8.56 11.17 1.15
C LEU A 17 -8.22 10.86 2.60
N GLU A 18 -9.05 11.31 3.55
CA GLU A 18 -8.88 11.01 4.97
C GLU A 18 -9.86 9.93 5.43
N ASP A 19 -9.34 9.00 6.23
CA ASP A 19 -10.11 7.97 6.92
C ASP A 19 -9.42 7.58 8.22
N ALA A 20 -10.12 7.70 9.34
CA ALA A 20 -9.65 7.30 10.66
C ALA A 20 -8.26 7.86 11.05
N GLY A 21 -7.93 9.07 10.63
CA GLY A 21 -6.66 9.74 10.90
C GLY A 21 -5.52 9.40 9.92
N TYR A 22 -5.80 8.60 8.88
CA TYR A 22 -4.83 8.25 7.85
C TYR A 22 -5.17 8.94 6.52
N TYR A 23 -4.12 9.34 5.79
CA TYR A 23 -4.25 10.01 4.49
C TYR A 23 -3.88 9.07 3.35
N PHE A 24 -4.77 8.97 2.37
CA PHE A 24 -4.63 8.14 1.18
C PHE A 24 -4.55 8.99 -0.08
N SER A 25 -3.88 8.46 -1.11
CA SER A 25 -3.90 9.09 -2.43
C SER A 25 -5.34 9.11 -2.99
N PRO A 26 -5.76 10.18 -3.68
CA PRO A 26 -7.08 10.25 -4.31
C PRO A 26 -7.27 9.22 -5.43
N ASN A 27 -6.18 8.60 -5.90
CA ASN A 27 -6.24 7.51 -6.89
C ASN A 27 -6.62 6.16 -6.26
N VAL A 28 -6.64 6.05 -4.93
CA VAL A 28 -7.14 4.86 -4.24
C VAL A 28 -8.66 4.89 -4.29
N LYS A 29 -9.26 3.84 -4.86
CA LYS A 29 -10.71 3.69 -4.83
C LYS A 29 -11.16 3.43 -3.39
N PRO A 30 -12.05 4.25 -2.79
CA PRO A 30 -12.46 4.07 -1.39
C PRO A 30 -13.05 2.69 -1.11
N GLU A 31 -13.78 2.14 -2.08
CA GLU A 31 -14.35 0.79 -2.04
C GLU A 31 -13.28 -0.30 -1.77
N THR A 32 -12.06 -0.15 -2.28
CA THR A 32 -10.97 -1.11 -2.05
C THR A 32 -10.59 -1.14 -0.58
N ILE A 33 -10.49 0.03 0.06
CA ILE A 33 -10.10 0.14 1.47
C ILE A 33 -11.22 -0.34 2.39
N LEU A 34 -12.47 0.05 2.09
CA LEU A 34 -13.63 -0.40 2.86
C LEU A 34 -13.82 -1.93 2.75
N ASN A 35 -13.58 -2.50 1.58
CA ASN A 35 -13.67 -3.95 1.37
C ASN A 35 -12.54 -4.75 2.05
N LEU A 36 -11.40 -4.14 2.39
CA LEU A 36 -10.33 -4.82 3.13
C LEU A 36 -10.81 -5.32 4.51
N GLN A 37 -11.84 -4.72 5.10
CA GLN A 37 -12.43 -5.20 6.36
C GLN A 37 -13.00 -6.62 6.23
N ASN A 38 -13.35 -7.05 5.01
CA ASN A 38 -13.85 -8.38 4.71
C ASN A 38 -12.75 -9.37 4.29
N PHE A 39 -11.49 -8.93 4.22
CA PHE A 39 -10.37 -9.79 3.86
C PHE A 39 -10.16 -10.89 4.91
N LYS A 40 -10.13 -12.15 4.47
CA LYS A 40 -9.94 -13.32 5.35
C LYS A 40 -8.52 -13.86 5.18
N ALA A 41 -7.63 -13.41 6.06
CA ALA A 41 -6.26 -13.94 6.13
C ALA A 41 -6.26 -15.43 6.51
N ARG A 42 -5.31 -16.18 5.97
CA ARG A 42 -5.02 -17.57 6.36
C ARG A 42 -3.85 -17.58 7.35
N SER A 43 -3.77 -18.62 8.17
CA SER A 43 -2.63 -18.81 9.09
C SER A 43 -1.29 -19.03 8.39
N SER A 44 -1.30 -19.38 7.10
CA SER A 44 -0.11 -19.56 6.26
C SER A 44 0.31 -18.31 5.50
N ASP A 45 -0.48 -17.24 5.53
CA ASP A 45 -0.20 -16.04 4.74
C ASP A 45 0.94 -15.23 5.37
N THR A 46 1.75 -14.59 4.52
CA THR A 46 2.79 -13.64 4.94
C THR A 46 2.42 -12.24 4.46
N LEU A 47 2.30 -11.29 5.38
CA LEU A 47 1.99 -9.89 5.06
C LEU A 47 3.25 -9.04 5.10
N VAL A 48 3.55 -8.38 3.98
CA VAL A 48 4.64 -7.38 3.89
C VAL A 48 4.06 -6.01 4.21
N VAL A 49 4.47 -5.43 5.34
CA VAL A 49 4.00 -4.10 5.79
C VAL A 49 5.15 -3.10 5.71
N THR A 50 4.99 -2.06 4.90
CA THR A 50 6.00 -1.01 4.71
C THR A 50 5.33 0.34 4.50
N TYR A 51 5.97 1.42 4.93
CA TYR A 51 5.60 2.75 4.49
C TYR A 51 5.94 2.95 3.00
N PRO A 52 5.15 3.70 2.21
CA PRO A 52 5.43 3.91 0.79
C PRO A 52 6.84 4.44 0.55
N LYS A 53 7.50 3.90 -0.49
CA LYS A 53 8.87 4.25 -0.90
C LYS A 53 9.98 3.82 0.07
N SER A 54 9.67 3.06 1.12
CA SER A 54 10.67 2.51 2.05
C SER A 54 11.27 1.16 1.62
N GLY A 55 11.27 0.84 0.32
CA GLY A 55 11.86 -0.40 -0.21
C GLY A 55 10.90 -1.60 -0.32
N THR A 56 9.59 -1.37 -0.45
CA THR A 56 8.57 -2.42 -0.62
C THR A 56 8.91 -3.42 -1.72
N HIS A 57 9.42 -2.94 -2.86
CA HIS A 57 9.80 -3.80 -3.99
C HIS A 57 10.94 -4.76 -3.62
N TRP A 58 11.98 -4.28 -2.92
CA TRP A 58 13.10 -5.12 -2.52
C TRP A 58 12.68 -6.20 -1.52
N ILE A 59 11.92 -5.84 -0.49
CA ILE A 59 11.53 -6.82 0.53
C ILE A 59 10.51 -7.82 -0.01
N TYR A 60 9.61 -7.40 -0.91
CA TYR A 60 8.68 -8.30 -1.59
C TYR A 60 9.43 -9.39 -2.36
N GLU A 61 10.48 -9.00 -3.07
CA GLU A 61 11.29 -9.91 -3.87
C GLU A 61 12.04 -10.93 -3.01
N ILE A 62 12.68 -10.47 -1.92
CA ILE A 62 13.36 -11.34 -0.96
C ILE A 62 12.37 -12.34 -0.34
N VAL A 63 11.19 -11.89 0.07
CA VAL A 63 10.16 -12.76 0.65
C VAL A 63 9.68 -13.78 -0.38
N SER A 64 9.46 -13.37 -1.64
CA SER A 64 9.09 -14.28 -2.72
C SER A 64 10.12 -15.39 -2.93
N MET A 65 11.41 -15.04 -2.96
CA MET A 65 12.52 -15.99 -3.08
C MET A 65 12.51 -17.02 -1.94
N LEU A 66 12.29 -16.57 -0.70
CA LEU A 66 12.23 -17.44 0.48
C LEU A 66 11.03 -18.39 0.43
N VAL A 67 9.85 -17.89 0.09
CA VAL A 67 8.61 -18.68 -0.01
C VAL A 67 8.73 -19.72 -1.14
N ASN A 68 9.30 -19.34 -2.27
CA ASN A 68 9.46 -20.21 -3.44
C ASN A 68 10.72 -21.09 -3.37
N ARG A 69 11.57 -20.93 -2.35
CA ARG A 69 12.87 -21.62 -2.21
C ARG A 69 13.73 -21.50 -3.46
N SER A 70 13.77 -20.30 -4.04
CA SER A 70 14.46 -19.97 -5.27
C SER A 70 15.28 -18.69 -5.08
N SER A 71 16.37 -18.55 -5.84
CA SER A 71 17.15 -17.30 -5.92
C SER A 71 16.90 -16.55 -7.24
N THR A 72 15.81 -16.87 -7.93
CA THR A 72 15.45 -16.24 -9.21
C THR A 72 14.47 -15.11 -8.95
N LEU A 73 14.70 -13.98 -9.62
CA LEU A 73 13.76 -12.86 -9.61
C LEU A 73 12.39 -13.33 -10.14
N LEU A 74 11.30 -12.92 -9.52
CA LEU A 74 9.98 -13.00 -10.13
C LEU A 74 10.06 -12.29 -11.49
N LYS A 75 9.79 -13.03 -12.56
CA LYS A 75 9.58 -12.42 -13.87
C LYS A 75 8.33 -11.56 -13.77
N ASP A 76 8.36 -10.35 -14.32
CA ASP A 76 7.20 -9.46 -14.36
C ASP A 76 5.98 -10.26 -14.88
N PRO A 77 4.83 -10.22 -14.18
CA PRO A 77 3.61 -10.92 -14.60
C PRO A 77 3.03 -10.38 -15.91
#